data_AF-A0A653ZWE1-F1
#
_entry.id   AF-A0A653ZWE1-F1
#
_cell.length_a   1.000
_cell.length_b   1.000
_cell.length_c   1.000
_cell.angle_alpha   90.00
_cell.angle_beta   90.00
_cell.angle_gamma   90.00
#
_symmetry.space_group_name_H-M   'P 1'
#
loop_
_entity.id
_entity.type
_entity.pdbx_description
1 polymer ?
#
loop_
_entity_poly.entity_id
_entity_poly.type
_entity_poly.pdbx_seq_one_letter_code
_entity_poly.pdbx_strand_id
1 'polypeptide(L)' 'MHLGNQPQLSKPEIILLGGTVEYSGTGGNHFYSFVNGSYNYLIYRFVIHSKDTAEIKLSIQHFNENIFSEYGSIK' A
#
# COMPACT_ATOMS: atom_id res chain seq x y z
N MET A 1 -11.63 -12.50 -20.51
CA MET A 1 -11.79 -11.14 -19.95
C MET A 1 -10.42 -10.51 -19.80
N HIS A 2 -10.21 -9.37 -20.44
CA HIS A 2 -8.91 -8.71 -20.60
C HIS A 2 -8.75 -7.68 -19.47
N LEU A 3 -7.94 -7.96 -18.45
CA LEU A 3 -7.53 -6.97 -17.44
C LEU A 3 -6.22 -6.30 -17.89
N GLY A 4 -6.30 -5.62 -19.04
CA GLY A 4 -5.20 -4.84 -19.61
C GLY A 4 -5.55 -3.36 -19.57
N ASN A 5 -4.71 -2.58 -18.89
CA ASN A 5 -4.67 -1.11 -18.90
C ASN A 5 -5.95 -0.39 -18.43
N GLN A 6 -6.22 -0.42 -17.12
CA GLN A 6 -6.86 0.75 -16.53
C GLN A 6 -5.85 1.91 -16.63
N PRO A 7 -6.16 3.02 -17.32
CA PRO A 7 -5.29 4.19 -17.30
C PRO A 7 -5.12 4.58 -15.83
N GLN A 8 -3.87 4.75 -15.39
CA GLN A 8 -3.62 5.44 -14.13
C GLN A 8 -4.43 6.73 -14.17
N LEU A 9 -5.42 6.86 -13.27
CA LEU A 9 -6.27 8.05 -13.24
C LEU A 9 -5.33 9.25 -13.28
N SER A 10 -5.46 10.08 -14.31
CA SER A 10 -4.53 11.20 -14.57
C SER A 10 -4.50 12.21 -13.41
N LYS A 11 -5.48 12.09 -12.50
CA LYS A 11 -5.49 12.70 -11.19
C LYS A 11 -5.93 11.67 -10.15
N PRO A 12 -5.18 11.46 -9.06
CA PRO A 12 -5.59 10.55 -7.98
C PRO A 12 -6.85 11.07 -7.30
N GLU A 13 -7.77 10.17 -6.95
CA GLU A 13 -8.98 10.50 -6.16
C GLU A 13 -8.63 10.88 -4.72
N ILE A 14 -7.52 10.34 -4.20
CA ILE A 14 -7.07 10.54 -2.83
C ILE A 14 -5.57 10.86 -2.84
N ILE A 15 -5.19 11.92 -2.12
CA ILE A 15 -3.79 12.28 -1.85
C ILE A 15 -3.57 12.18 -0.34
N LEU A 16 -2.65 11.32 0.08
CA LEU A 16 -2.23 11.20 1.48
C LEU A 16 -0.89 11.94 1.64
N LEU A 17 -0.83 12.88 2.59
CA LEU A 17 0.34 13.72 2.84
C LEU A 17 0.84 13.55 4.27
N GLY A 18 2.12 13.82 4.50
CA GLY A 18 2.71 13.82 5.85
C GLY A 18 2.87 12.43 6.48
N GLY A 19 2.90 11.38 5.66
CA GLY A 19 3.15 10.02 6.14
C GLY A 19 4.60 9.80 6.55
N THR A 20 4.82 8.70 7.26
CA THR A 20 6.15 8.19 7.62
C THR A 20 6.49 6.94 6.84
N VAL A 21 7.79 6.63 6.75
CA VAL A 21 8.29 5.38 6.17
C VAL A 21 9.09 4.62 7.22
N GLU A 22 8.81 3.33 7.33
CA GLU A 22 9.52 2.41 8.23
C GLU A 22 10.12 1.26 7.41
N TYR A 23 11.42 1.05 7.56
CA TYR A 23 12.16 0.01 6.85
C TYR A 23 12.31 -1.23 7.73
N SER A 24 11.93 -2.39 7.18
CA SER A 24 12.09 -3.69 7.82
C SER A 24 13.36 -4.38 7.32
N GLY A 25 14.43 -4.24 8.11
CA GLY A 25 15.73 -4.88 7.86
C GLY A 25 16.52 -4.24 6.71
N THR A 26 17.66 -4.86 6.38
CA THR A 26 18.59 -4.36 5.35
C THR A 26 18.16 -4.70 3.92
N GLY A 27 17.17 -5.58 3.78
CA GLY A 27 16.72 -6.15 2.50
C GLY A 27 15.68 -5.32 1.73
N GLY A 28 15.20 -4.21 2.28
CA GLY A 28 14.40 -3.24 1.52
C GLY A 28 12.89 -3.39 1.61
N ASN A 29 12.34 -4.37 2.33
CA ASN A 29 10.92 -4.32 2.70
C ASN A 29 10.68 -3.08 3.57
N HIS A 30 9.60 -2.36 3.31
CA HIS A 30 9.26 -1.17 4.07
C HIS A 30 7.76 -0.93 4.00
N PHE A 31 7.24 -0.07 4.86
CA PHE A 31 5.87 0.40 4.73
C PHE A 31 5.77 1.89 4.95
N TYR A 32 4.78 2.48 4.29
CA TYR A 32 4.37 3.85 4.50
C TYR A 32 3.15 3.88 5.40
N SER A 33 3.10 4.79 6.35
CA SER A 33 1.96 5.00 7.24
C SER A 33 1.46 6.43 7.14
N PHE A 34 0.14 6.59 7.00
CA PHE A 34 -0.54 7.87 6.99
C PHE A 34 -1.69 7.83 7.99
N VAL A 35 -1.79 8.84 8.84
CA VAL A 35 -2.83 8.96 9.86
C VAL A 35 -3.77 10.09 9.48
N ASN A 36 -5.07 9.82 9.45
CA ASN A 36 -6.11 10.81 9.26
C ASN A 36 -7.27 10.55 10.24
N GLY A 37 -7.24 11.25 11.37
CA GLY A 37 -8.19 11.01 12.46
C GLY A 37 -8.05 9.59 13.03
N SER A 38 -9.15 8.83 13.00
CA SER A 38 -9.20 7.42 13.45
C SER A 38 -8.76 6.42 12.37
N TYR A 39 -8.41 6.89 11.17
CA TYR A 39 -7.98 6.04 10.07
C TYR A 39 -6.46 5.98 9.96
N ASN A 40 -5.94 4.76 9.82
CA ASN A 40 -4.54 4.50 9.48
C ASN A 40 -4.46 3.83 8.10
N TYR A 41 -3.70 4.42 7.19
CA TYR A 41 -3.42 3.87 5.87
C TYR A 41 -2.00 3.32 5.85
N LEU A 42 -1.87 2.02 5.66
CA LEU A 42 -0.59 1.31 5.64
C LEU A 42 -0.35 0.77 4.23
N ILE A 43 0.72 1.23 3.59
CA ILE A 43 1.16 0.72 2.28
C ILE A 43 2.44 -0.07 2.48
N TYR A 44 2.33 -1.39 2.42
CA TYR A 44 3.47 -2.30 2.51
C TYR A 44 4.10 -2.48 1.14
N ARG A 45 5.42 -2.39 1.08
CA ARG A 45 6.24 -2.74 -0.07
C ARG A 45 7.07 -3.98 0.28
N PHE A 46 6.80 -5.06 -0.44
CA PHE A 46 7.57 -6.29 -0.36
C PHE A 46 8.57 -6.28 -1.51
N VAL A 47 9.82 -5.90 -1.23
CA VAL A 47 10.93 -5.87 -2.20
C VAL A 47 11.57 -7.24 -2.31
N ILE A 48 11.75 -7.93 -1.18
CA ILE A 48 12.15 -9.34 -1.17
C ILE A 48 10.90 -10.17 -1.00
N HIS A 49 10.45 -10.73 -2.11
CA HIS A 49 9.21 -11.49 -2.18
C HIS A 49 9.38 -12.70 -3.12
N SER A 50 8.61 -13.77 -2.90
CA SER A 50 8.55 -14.87 -3.86
C SER A 50 7.75 -14.45 -5.09
N LYS A 51 7.89 -15.17 -6.20
CA LYS A 51 7.14 -14.92 -7.45
C LYS A 51 5.61 -14.88 -7.23
N ASP A 52 5.13 -15.55 -6.20
CA ASP A 52 3.70 -15.69 -5.89
C ASP A 52 3.21 -14.71 -4.81
N THR A 53 4.09 -13.83 -4.34
CA THR A 53 3.75 -12.82 -3.33
C THR A 53 3.50 -11.48 -4.00
N ALA A 54 2.40 -10.81 -3.65
CA ALA A 54 2.11 -9.46 -4.10
C ALA A 54 3.22 -8.50 -3.65
N GLU A 55 3.63 -7.58 -4.51
CA GLU A 55 4.70 -6.64 -4.19
C GLU A 55 4.25 -5.48 -3.33
N ILE A 56 2.94 -5.20 -3.33
CA ILE A 56 2.30 -4.13 -2.57
C ILE A 56 1.08 -4.67 -1.84
N LYS A 57 0.86 -4.20 -0.62
CA LYS A 57 -0.43 -4.30 0.06
C LYS A 57 -0.86 -2.94 0.60
N LEU A 58 -2.09 -2.53 0.30
CA LEU A 58 -2.79 -1.46 1.00
C LEU A 58 -3.60 -2.08 2.14
N SER A 59 -3.51 -1.51 3.33
CA SER A 59 -4.34 -1.84 4.48
C SER A 59 -4.91 -0.55 5.07
N ILE A 60 -6.23 -0.47 5.19
CA ILE A 60 -6.90 0.63 5.88
C ILE A 60 -7.41 0.10 7.22
N GLN A 61 -7.07 0.79 8.29
CA GLN A 61 -7.54 0.49 9.63
C GLN A 61 -8.37 1.64 10.17
N HIS A 62 -9.40 1.33 10.95
CA HIS A 62 -10.20 2.30 11.70
C HIS A 62 -10.21 1.88 13.17
N PHE A 63 -9.79 2.74 14.08
CA PHE A 63 -9.59 2.39 15.50
C PHE A 63 -8.74 1.12 15.68
N ASN A 64 -7.68 0.97 14.87
CA ASN A 64 -6.77 -0.19 14.83
C ASN A 64 -7.38 -1.52 14.35
N GLU A 65 -8.64 -1.53 13.91
CA GLU A 65 -9.25 -2.68 13.24
C GLU A 65 -9.04 -2.59 11.74
N ASN A 66 -8.58 -3.67 11.09
CA ASN A 66 -8.47 -3.70 9.63
C ASN A 66 -9.86 -3.77 9.00
N ILE A 67 -10.22 -2.72 8.25
CA ILE A 67 -11.51 -2.62 7.56
C ILE A 67 -11.38 -2.89 6.06
N PHE A 68 -10.15 -2.83 5.53
CA PHE A 68 -9.88 -3.05 4.11
C PHE A 68 -8.44 -3.54 3.90
N SER A 69 -8.27 -4.47 2.97
CA SER A 69 -6.97 -4.91 2.47
C SER A 69 -7.04 -5.19 0.97
N GLU A 70 -6.08 -4.66 0.22
CA GLU A 70 -5.94 -4.92 -1.22
C GLU A 70 -4.47 -5.17 -1.56
N TYR A 71 -4.24 -6.08 -2.50
CA TYR A 71 -2.92 -6.44 -2.99
C TYR A 71 -2.70 -5.87 -4.39
N GLY A 72 -1.50 -5.40 -4.66
CA GLY A 72 -1.11 -4.84 -5.94
C GLY A 72 0.28 -5.28 -6.40
N SER A 73 0.61 -4.89 -7.63
CA SER A 73 1.91 -5.12 -8.28
C SER A 73 2.41 -3.82 -8.89
N ILE A 74 3.73 -3.59 -8.92
CA ILE A 74 4.33 -2.55 -9.75
C ILE A 74 4.57 -3.13 -11.13
N LYS A 75 4.09 -2.46 -12.17
CA LYS A 75 4.38 -2.77 -13.58
C LYS A 75 5.46 -1.84 -14.11
#